data_AF-A0A9N9ILC1-F1
#
_entry.id   AF-A0A9N9ILC1-F1
#
_cell.length_a   1.000
_cell.length_b   1.000
_cell.length_c   1.000
_cell.angle_alpha   90.00
_cell.angle_beta   90.00
_cell.angle_gamma   90.00
#
_symmetry.space_group_name_H-M   'P 1'
#
loop_
_entity.id
_entity.type
_entity.pdbx_description
1 polymer ?
#
loop_
_entity_poly.entity_id
_entity_poly.type
_entity_poly.pdbx_seq_one_letter_code
_entity_poly.pdbx_strand_id
1 'polypeptide(L)'
;MKLQDLLLVAIFAIFIIQVQATGHYNDYEDWEHDYPDNCEELFKTKSCNKCQNLMWDHFENPGQCATAFNVGKKILKAIKDSNETPKPYDLKFFEKGVTNYCHQGFHCEQSEVEKIYKKIEKVCSKELSVKFDWSAHPKTFKDKTAYAAYGTLLVYYTGIPSRKAICLKNDNGDLCSIKFTKKFVKWMKKVTKSDPDAIVSHDYQFVIKGNGKKIRIPKSFQCDPCWRKMAKIFIDYIEKHKLKKSIEDNLWGSEHHHDDLPH
;
A
#
# COMPACT_ATOMS: atom_id res chain seq x y z
N MET A 1 20.38 9.58 4.47
CA MET A 1 19.02 9.08 4.21
C MET A 1 19.05 8.66 2.76
N LYS A 2 19.34 7.39 2.57
CA LYS A 2 19.68 6.85 1.27
C LYS A 2 18.40 6.76 0.47
N LEU A 3 18.49 6.83 -0.85
CA LEU A 3 17.35 6.56 -1.73
C LEU A 3 16.86 5.10 -1.54
N GLN A 4 17.68 4.22 -0.96
CA GLN A 4 17.29 2.91 -0.43
C GLN A 4 16.25 2.98 0.71
N ASP A 5 15.99 4.16 1.29
CA ASP A 5 14.90 4.44 2.23
C ASP A 5 13.58 4.81 1.49
N LEU A 6 13.54 4.86 0.15
CA LEU A 6 12.31 4.93 -0.68
C LEU A 6 11.62 3.57 -0.84
N LEU A 7 12.16 2.56 -0.17
CA LEU A 7 11.83 1.14 -0.25
C LEU A 7 10.57 0.80 0.54
N LEU A 8 9.51 1.57 0.28
CA LEU A 8 8.31 1.57 1.10
C LEU A 8 7.02 1.52 0.33
N VAL A 9 6.99 1.49 -1.00
CA VAL A 9 5.70 1.37 -1.71
C VAL A 9 4.98 0.03 -1.36
N ALA A 10 5.75 -0.98 -0.96
CA ALA A 10 5.30 -2.29 -0.50
C ALA A 10 4.71 -2.30 0.93
N ILE A 11 5.35 -1.58 1.86
CA ILE A 11 4.83 -1.33 3.23
C ILE A 11 3.66 -0.33 3.17
N PHE A 12 3.67 0.57 2.17
CA PHE A 12 2.73 1.67 2.04
C PHE A 12 1.43 1.30 1.37
N ALA A 13 1.32 0.32 0.48
CA ALA A 13 0.00 -0.08 -0.03
C ALA A 13 -0.95 -0.47 1.13
N ILE A 14 -0.42 -1.17 2.13
CA ILE A 14 -1.12 -1.55 3.35
C ILE A 14 -1.29 -0.34 4.29
N PHE A 15 -0.25 0.44 4.53
CA PHE A 15 -0.33 1.61 5.40
C PHE A 15 -1.23 2.72 4.83
N ILE A 16 -1.29 2.88 3.51
CA ILE A 16 -2.13 3.82 2.76
C ILE A 16 -3.57 3.32 2.74
N ILE A 17 -3.84 2.04 2.45
CA ILE A 17 -5.19 1.48 2.64
C ILE A 17 -5.66 1.68 4.08
N GLN A 18 -4.77 1.58 5.06
CA GLN A 18 -5.10 1.72 6.49
C GLN A 18 -5.25 3.15 6.96
N VAL A 19 -4.51 4.09 6.36
CA VAL A 19 -4.62 5.53 6.64
C VAL A 19 -5.78 6.15 5.85
N GLN A 20 -6.03 5.71 4.61
CA GLN A 20 -7.16 6.13 3.77
C GLN A 20 -8.49 5.50 4.22
N ALA A 21 -8.48 4.27 4.78
CA ALA A 21 -9.64 3.77 5.53
C ALA A 21 -9.98 4.63 6.78
N THR A 22 -9.09 5.56 7.15
CA THR A 22 -9.30 6.54 8.22
C THR A 22 -9.25 7.99 7.73
N GLY A 23 -9.27 8.22 6.42
CA GLY A 23 -9.11 9.55 5.82
C GLY A 23 -9.96 9.65 4.57
N HIS A 24 -10.93 10.57 4.61
CA HIS A 24 -12.04 10.75 3.67
C HIS A 24 -13.16 9.70 3.75
N TYR A 25 -14.31 10.12 4.29
CA TYR A 25 -15.57 9.37 4.35
C TYR A 25 -16.11 8.95 2.97
N ASN A 26 -15.71 9.65 1.89
CA ASN A 26 -16.03 9.26 0.52
C ASN A 26 -15.41 7.90 0.14
N ASP A 27 -14.23 7.56 0.65
CA ASP A 27 -13.64 6.22 0.47
C ASP A 27 -14.40 5.15 1.30
N TYR A 28 -15.42 5.49 2.09
CA TYR A 28 -16.30 4.52 2.74
C TYR A 28 -17.63 4.41 2.00
N GLU A 29 -18.23 5.53 1.59
CA GLU A 29 -19.40 5.54 0.70
C GLU A 29 -19.11 4.84 -0.63
N ASP A 30 -17.93 5.10 -1.23
CA ASP A 30 -17.47 4.44 -2.45
C ASP A 30 -17.33 2.91 -2.27
N TRP A 31 -17.12 2.42 -1.04
CA TRP A 31 -16.92 0.99 -0.74
C TRP A 31 -18.19 0.30 -0.22
N GLU A 32 -19.17 1.06 0.28
CA GLU A 32 -20.50 0.59 0.65
C GLU A 32 -21.46 0.57 -0.55
N HIS A 33 -21.30 1.48 -1.51
CA HIS A 33 -22.27 1.71 -2.57
C HIS A 33 -21.72 1.81 -4.02
N ASP A 34 -20.40 1.95 -4.25
CA ASP A 34 -19.83 2.19 -5.59
C ASP A 34 -18.69 1.23 -5.98
N TYR A 35 -18.78 -0.05 -5.60
CA TYR A 35 -17.90 -1.04 -6.24
C TYR A 35 -18.28 -1.12 -7.73
N PRO A 36 -17.35 -0.89 -8.66
CA PRO A 36 -17.67 -0.98 -10.08
C PRO A 36 -18.13 -2.41 -10.40
N ASP A 37 -19.19 -2.55 -11.19
CA ASP A 37 -19.76 -3.85 -11.55
C ASP A 37 -18.94 -4.56 -12.65
N ASN A 38 -18.11 -3.79 -13.35
CA ASN A 38 -17.30 -4.26 -14.46
C ASN A 38 -16.02 -3.43 -14.63
N CYS A 39 -15.15 -3.91 -15.50
CA CYS A 39 -13.89 -3.27 -15.82
C CYS A 39 -14.07 -1.86 -16.41
N GLU A 40 -15.04 -1.68 -17.30
CA GLU A 40 -15.33 -0.41 -17.98
C GLU A 40 -15.68 0.71 -16.99
N GLU A 41 -16.48 0.41 -15.97
CA GLU A 41 -16.83 1.32 -14.89
C GLU A 41 -15.62 1.69 -14.03
N LEU A 42 -14.82 0.69 -13.64
CA LEU A 42 -13.59 0.92 -12.85
C LEU A 42 -12.64 1.89 -13.56
N PHE A 43 -12.42 1.69 -14.87
CA PHE A 43 -11.49 2.50 -15.65
C PHE A 43 -12.12 3.70 -16.37
N LYS A 44 -13.44 3.88 -16.25
CA LYS A 44 -14.23 4.91 -16.94
C LYS A 44 -13.95 4.94 -18.45
N THR A 45 -14.00 3.76 -19.08
CA THR A 45 -13.71 3.53 -20.50
C THR A 45 -14.89 2.85 -21.20
N LYS A 46 -14.98 2.95 -22.54
CA LYS A 46 -15.99 2.22 -23.32
C LYS A 46 -15.70 0.73 -23.47
N SER A 47 -14.42 0.36 -23.37
CA SER A 47 -13.96 -1.02 -23.47
C SER A 47 -12.62 -1.16 -22.77
N CYS A 48 -12.45 -2.23 -22.00
CA CYS A 48 -11.19 -2.52 -21.34
C CYS A 48 -10.12 -3.12 -22.27
N ASN A 49 -8.90 -2.59 -22.16
CA ASN A 49 -7.73 -3.16 -22.81
C ASN A 49 -7.21 -4.41 -22.06
N LYS A 50 -6.18 -5.08 -22.60
CA LYS A 50 -5.63 -6.30 -22.00
C LYS A 50 -5.09 -6.11 -20.57
N CYS A 51 -4.45 -4.97 -20.29
CA CYS A 51 -3.97 -4.66 -18.96
C CYS A 51 -5.12 -4.38 -18.00
N GLN A 52 -6.12 -3.60 -18.43
CA GLN A 52 -7.33 -3.30 -17.66
C GLN A 52 -8.10 -4.56 -17.28
N ASN A 53 -8.35 -5.45 -18.24
CA ASN A 53 -9.00 -6.74 -17.98
C ASN A 53 -8.18 -7.60 -16.99
N LEU A 54 -6.85 -7.65 -17.14
CA LEU A 54 -6.02 -8.40 -16.19
C LEU A 54 -6.10 -7.84 -14.77
N MET A 55 -6.13 -6.51 -14.62
CA MET A 55 -6.27 -5.87 -13.31
C MET A 55 -7.65 -6.12 -12.70
N TRP A 56 -8.69 -6.07 -13.53
CA TRP A 56 -10.06 -6.39 -13.14
C TRP A 56 -10.18 -7.83 -12.63
N ASP A 57 -9.64 -8.81 -13.35
CA ASP A 57 -9.62 -10.23 -12.92
C ASP A 57 -9.00 -10.39 -11.51
N HIS A 58 -7.91 -9.66 -11.25
CA HIS A 58 -7.23 -9.67 -9.96
C HIS A 58 -8.00 -8.92 -8.86
N PHE A 59 -8.79 -7.92 -9.22
CA PHE A 59 -9.63 -7.18 -8.28
C PHE A 59 -10.81 -8.02 -7.81
N GLU A 60 -11.49 -8.71 -8.73
CA GLU A 60 -12.56 -9.65 -8.42
C GLU A 60 -12.02 -10.84 -7.60
N ASN A 61 -10.94 -11.43 -8.09
CA ASN A 61 -10.41 -12.71 -7.59
C ASN A 61 -8.92 -12.61 -7.19
N PRO A 62 -8.62 -11.92 -6.07
CA PRO A 62 -7.24 -11.61 -5.71
C PRO A 62 -6.40 -12.81 -5.26
N GLY A 63 -7.03 -13.91 -4.87
CA GLY A 63 -6.35 -15.09 -4.31
C GLY A 63 -5.68 -14.82 -2.95
N GLN A 64 -4.94 -15.80 -2.42
CA GLN A 64 -4.28 -15.66 -1.10
C GLN A 64 -3.01 -14.80 -1.13
N CYS A 65 -2.32 -14.76 -2.27
CA CYS A 65 -1.06 -14.03 -2.43
C CYS A 65 -1.20 -12.50 -2.36
N ALA A 66 -2.39 -11.95 -2.57
CA ALA A 66 -2.64 -10.50 -2.54
C ALA A 66 -2.90 -10.00 -1.10
N THR A 67 -1.84 -9.94 -0.28
CA THR A 67 -1.98 -9.58 1.15
C THR A 67 -2.72 -8.27 1.39
N ALA A 68 -2.40 -7.20 0.63
CA ALA A 68 -3.06 -5.91 0.81
C ALA A 68 -4.58 -5.98 0.59
N PHE A 69 -5.02 -6.66 -0.47
CA PHE A 69 -6.44 -6.88 -0.74
C PHE A 69 -7.11 -7.74 0.34
N ASN A 70 -6.44 -8.80 0.79
CA ASN A 70 -6.98 -9.66 1.84
C ASN A 70 -7.11 -8.94 3.20
N VAL A 71 -6.15 -8.09 3.56
CA VAL A 71 -6.24 -7.22 4.75
C VAL A 71 -7.38 -6.22 4.59
N GLY A 72 -7.48 -5.54 3.44
CA GLY A 72 -8.58 -4.62 3.14
C GLY A 72 -9.95 -5.28 3.33
N LYS A 73 -10.15 -6.48 2.77
CA LYS A 73 -11.38 -7.27 2.95
C LYS A 73 -11.70 -7.55 4.43
N LYS A 74 -10.70 -7.75 5.30
CA LYS A 74 -10.92 -7.94 6.75
C LYS A 74 -11.30 -6.65 7.46
N ILE A 75 -10.71 -5.52 7.07
CA ILE A 75 -11.06 -4.20 7.62
C ILE A 75 -12.50 -3.85 7.24
N LEU A 76 -12.87 -4.02 5.96
CA LEU A 76 -14.25 -3.79 5.51
C LEU A 76 -15.27 -4.67 6.22
N LYS A 77 -14.97 -5.97 6.35
CA LYS A 77 -15.83 -6.87 7.10
C LYS A 77 -15.98 -6.39 8.55
N ALA A 78 -14.89 -5.96 9.19
CA ALA A 78 -14.93 -5.44 10.55
C ALA A 78 -15.81 -4.18 10.70
N ILE A 79 -15.86 -3.32 9.67
CA ILE A 79 -16.74 -2.16 9.61
C ILE A 79 -18.19 -2.58 9.42
N LYS A 80 -18.49 -3.38 8.38
CA LYS A 80 -19.85 -3.87 8.08
C LYS A 80 -20.48 -4.62 9.26
N ASP A 81 -19.71 -5.47 9.93
CA ASP A 81 -20.18 -6.23 11.11
C ASP A 81 -20.43 -5.33 12.34
N SER A 82 -20.02 -4.05 12.34
CA SER A 82 -20.14 -3.16 13.50
C SER A 82 -21.36 -2.25 13.50
N ASN A 83 -21.99 -2.03 12.34
CA ASN A 83 -23.03 -1.00 12.16
C ASN A 83 -22.61 0.41 12.63
N GLU A 84 -21.31 0.70 12.62
CA GLU A 84 -20.74 2.00 13.01
C GLU A 84 -20.04 2.65 11.81
N THR A 85 -20.22 3.96 11.66
CA THR A 85 -19.50 4.75 10.66
C THR A 85 -18.05 4.99 11.10
N PRO A 86 -17.04 4.65 10.28
CA PRO A 86 -15.64 4.97 10.56
C PRO A 86 -15.41 6.47 10.72
N LYS A 87 -14.61 6.85 11.73
CA LYS A 87 -14.24 8.24 11.98
C LYS A 87 -12.81 8.51 11.49
N PRO A 88 -12.51 9.72 10.98
CA PRO A 88 -11.17 10.04 10.59
C PRO A 88 -10.16 9.82 11.72
N TYR A 89 -9.00 9.26 11.41
CA TYR A 89 -7.94 8.90 12.35
C TYR A 89 -8.30 7.81 13.40
N ASP A 90 -9.48 7.19 13.34
CA ASP A 90 -9.87 6.09 14.23
C ASP A 90 -9.34 4.76 13.71
N LEU A 91 -8.51 4.09 14.52
CA LEU A 91 -7.83 2.85 14.17
C LEU A 91 -8.58 1.58 14.60
N LYS A 92 -9.77 1.69 15.21
CA LYS A 92 -10.54 0.54 15.71
C LYS A 92 -10.72 -0.58 14.66
N PHE A 93 -11.22 -0.23 13.48
CA PHE A 93 -11.48 -1.23 12.42
C PHE A 93 -10.22 -1.77 11.79
N PHE A 94 -9.20 -0.92 11.66
CA PHE A 94 -7.88 -1.32 11.23
C PHE A 94 -7.28 -2.38 12.16
N GLU A 95 -7.28 -2.13 13.48
CA GLU A 95 -6.76 -3.05 14.49
C GLU A 95 -7.49 -4.39 14.46
N LYS A 96 -8.83 -4.36 14.40
CA LYS A 96 -9.67 -5.56 14.30
C LYS A 96 -9.38 -6.33 13.00
N GLY A 97 -9.32 -5.64 11.86
CA GLY A 97 -9.07 -6.24 10.55
C GLY A 97 -7.70 -6.89 10.44
N VAL A 98 -6.64 -6.21 10.90
CA VAL A 98 -5.27 -6.76 10.91
C VAL A 98 -5.15 -7.94 11.86
N THR A 99 -5.70 -7.83 13.07
CA THR A 99 -5.65 -8.94 14.05
C THR A 99 -6.35 -10.18 13.48
N ASN A 100 -7.55 -10.00 12.92
CA ASN A 100 -8.29 -11.08 12.27
C ASN A 100 -7.54 -11.68 11.08
N TYR A 101 -6.90 -10.85 10.25
CA TYR A 101 -6.07 -11.31 9.15
C TYR A 101 -4.90 -12.16 9.65
N CYS A 102 -4.18 -11.70 10.70
CA CYS A 102 -3.01 -12.38 11.23
C CYS A 102 -3.29 -13.73 11.89
N HIS A 103 -4.53 -14.00 12.32
CA HIS A 103 -4.94 -15.32 12.81
C HIS A 103 -5.24 -16.34 11.70
N GLN A 104 -5.32 -15.93 10.43
CA GLN A 104 -5.58 -16.85 9.33
C GLN A 104 -4.31 -17.57 8.88
N GLY A 105 -4.44 -18.81 8.41
CA GLY A 105 -3.38 -19.49 7.67
C GLY A 105 -3.04 -18.70 6.40
N PHE A 106 -1.77 -18.73 6.00
CA PHE A 106 -1.29 -18.08 4.79
C PHE A 106 -0.58 -19.11 3.91
N HIS A 107 -1.13 -19.36 2.72
CA HIS A 107 -0.56 -20.27 1.74
C HIS A 107 -0.37 -19.48 0.44
N CYS A 108 0.88 -19.11 0.17
CA CYS A 108 1.30 -18.51 -1.07
C CYS A 108 2.78 -18.80 -1.23
N GLU A 109 3.13 -19.55 -2.25
CA GLU A 109 4.52 -19.87 -2.57
C GLU A 109 5.15 -18.78 -3.42
N GLN A 110 6.48 -18.64 -3.29
CA GLN A 110 7.22 -17.64 -4.07
C GLN A 110 7.04 -17.87 -5.58
N SER A 111 7.02 -19.11 -6.05
CA SER A 111 6.81 -19.44 -7.47
C SER A 111 5.44 -19.00 -7.99
N GLU A 112 4.40 -19.07 -7.16
CA GLU A 112 3.04 -18.66 -7.51
C GLU A 112 2.96 -17.14 -7.69
N VAL A 113 3.50 -16.39 -6.73
CA VAL A 113 3.48 -14.92 -6.79
C VAL A 113 4.35 -14.39 -7.93
N GLU A 114 5.50 -15.02 -8.21
CA GLU A 114 6.34 -14.67 -9.34
C GLU A 114 5.64 -14.85 -10.68
N LYS A 115 4.89 -15.94 -10.85
CA LYS A 115 4.11 -16.18 -12.06
C LYS A 115 3.07 -15.06 -12.28
N ILE A 116 2.44 -14.59 -11.21
CA ILE A 116 1.43 -13.52 -11.26
C ILE A 116 2.09 -12.20 -11.65
N TYR A 117 3.07 -11.72 -10.88
CA TYR A 117 3.63 -10.39 -11.15
C TYR A 117 4.38 -10.36 -12.49
N LYS A 118 5.05 -11.45 -12.92
CA LYS A 118 5.68 -11.53 -14.26
C LYS A 118 4.64 -11.49 -15.39
N LYS A 119 3.44 -12.03 -15.19
CA LYS A 119 2.32 -11.89 -16.15
C LYS A 119 1.89 -10.43 -16.26
N ILE A 120 1.76 -9.73 -15.13
CA ILE A 120 1.43 -8.30 -15.08
C ILE A 120 2.51 -7.48 -15.80
N GLU A 121 3.79 -7.69 -15.48
CA GLU A 121 4.90 -7.01 -16.16
C GLU A 121 4.89 -7.18 -17.69
N LYS A 122 4.45 -8.34 -18.17
CA LYS A 122 4.37 -8.64 -19.61
C LYS A 122 3.16 -7.95 -20.25
N VAL A 123 1.98 -8.12 -19.66
CA VAL A 123 0.71 -7.64 -20.23
C VAL A 123 0.55 -6.13 -20.11
N CYS A 124 1.02 -5.54 -19.01
CA CYS A 124 0.94 -4.12 -18.69
C CYS A 124 2.26 -3.38 -18.96
N SER A 125 3.11 -3.87 -19.87
CA SER A 125 4.45 -3.29 -20.09
C SER A 125 4.42 -1.82 -20.51
N LYS A 126 3.42 -1.39 -21.27
CA LYS A 126 3.22 0.01 -21.67
C LYS A 126 2.85 0.86 -20.46
N GLU A 127 1.89 0.42 -19.68
CA GLU A 127 1.42 1.07 -18.47
C GLU A 127 2.53 1.21 -17.42
N LEU A 128 3.34 0.17 -17.23
CA LEU A 128 4.48 0.13 -16.31
C LEU A 128 5.71 0.90 -16.83
N SER A 129 5.62 1.54 -17.99
CA SER A 129 6.64 2.47 -18.49
C SER A 129 6.36 3.93 -18.09
N VAL A 130 5.16 4.22 -17.59
CA VAL A 130 4.75 5.56 -17.18
C VAL A 130 5.47 5.94 -15.88
N LYS A 131 6.05 7.14 -15.85
CA LYS A 131 6.71 7.69 -14.66
C LYS A 131 5.73 8.50 -13.84
N PHE A 132 5.70 8.23 -12.54
CA PHE A 132 4.93 9.00 -11.57
C PHE A 132 5.85 9.76 -10.62
N ASP A 133 5.43 10.97 -10.23
CA ASP A 133 5.94 11.59 -9.01
C ASP A 133 5.20 10.95 -7.82
N TRP A 134 5.78 9.91 -7.23
CA TRP A 134 5.21 9.19 -6.07
C TRP A 134 5.07 10.07 -4.82
N SER A 135 5.69 11.25 -4.82
CA SER A 135 5.58 12.29 -3.81
C SER A 135 4.37 13.23 -4.05
N ALA A 136 3.70 13.13 -5.19
CA ALA A 136 2.53 13.94 -5.54
C ALA A 136 1.25 13.45 -4.85
N HIS A 137 0.21 14.30 -4.89
CA HIS A 137 -1.12 13.91 -4.44
C HIS A 137 -1.71 12.90 -5.45
N PRO A 138 -2.21 11.71 -5.07
CA PRO A 138 -2.64 10.66 -6.01
C PRO A 138 -3.73 11.09 -7.00
N LYS A 139 -4.66 11.95 -6.57
CA LYS A 139 -5.66 12.62 -7.45
C LYS A 139 -5.04 13.37 -8.65
N THR A 140 -3.74 13.67 -8.64
CA THR A 140 -3.04 14.32 -9.75
C THR A 140 -2.56 13.36 -10.84
N PHE A 141 -2.60 12.04 -10.58
CA PHE A 141 -2.24 11.02 -11.57
C PHE A 141 -3.30 10.93 -12.67
N LYS A 142 -2.95 11.42 -13.86
CA LYS A 142 -3.84 11.42 -15.04
C LYS A 142 -4.02 10.03 -15.63
N ASP A 143 -2.97 9.21 -15.64
CA ASP A 143 -3.00 7.85 -16.17
C ASP A 143 -3.43 6.86 -15.08
N LYS A 144 -4.74 6.72 -14.90
CA LYS A 144 -5.33 5.81 -13.91
C LYS A 144 -5.02 4.35 -14.21
N THR A 145 -4.89 3.99 -15.50
CA THR A 145 -4.57 2.63 -15.91
C THR A 145 -3.13 2.27 -15.52
N ALA A 146 -2.18 3.17 -15.76
CA ALA A 146 -0.81 3.00 -15.31
C ALA A 146 -0.69 2.93 -13.78
N TYR A 147 -1.40 3.81 -13.08
CA TYR A 147 -1.44 3.79 -11.61
C TYR A 147 -1.99 2.46 -11.07
N ALA A 148 -3.10 1.97 -11.63
CA ALA A 148 -3.65 0.67 -11.27
C ALA A 148 -2.68 -0.47 -11.59
N ALA A 149 -1.95 -0.42 -12.72
CA ALA A 149 -1.01 -1.48 -13.10
C ALA A 149 0.14 -1.60 -12.10
N TYR A 150 0.69 -0.47 -11.65
CA TYR A 150 1.66 -0.46 -10.55
C TYR A 150 1.04 -1.00 -9.26
N GLY A 151 -0.17 -0.55 -8.91
CA GLY A 151 -0.89 -1.04 -7.73
C GLY A 151 -1.03 -2.56 -7.72
N THR A 152 -1.57 -3.14 -8.80
CA THR A 152 -1.73 -4.59 -8.95
C THR A 152 -0.40 -5.32 -8.91
N LEU A 153 0.63 -4.82 -9.62
CA LEU A 153 1.98 -5.41 -9.59
C LEU A 153 2.51 -5.48 -8.15
N LEU A 154 2.43 -4.36 -7.43
CA LEU A 154 2.97 -4.24 -6.08
C LEU A 154 2.20 -5.08 -5.07
N VAL A 155 0.87 -5.20 -5.19
CA VAL A 155 0.06 -6.05 -4.31
C VAL A 155 0.55 -7.51 -4.34
N TYR A 156 0.93 -8.00 -5.52
CA TYR A 156 1.47 -9.36 -5.66
C TYR A 156 2.95 -9.42 -5.31
N TYR A 157 3.79 -8.60 -5.95
CA TYR A 157 5.23 -8.59 -5.71
C TYR A 157 5.57 -8.53 -4.22
N THR A 158 4.78 -7.80 -3.46
CA THR A 158 5.02 -7.55 -2.05
C THR A 158 4.16 -8.41 -1.13
N GLY A 159 3.33 -9.31 -1.64
CA GLY A 159 2.36 -10.07 -0.86
C GLY A 159 2.99 -10.86 0.29
N ILE A 160 3.98 -11.70 -0.02
CA ILE A 160 4.71 -12.50 0.99
C ILE A 160 5.42 -11.62 2.04
N PRO A 161 6.28 -10.64 1.67
CA PRO A 161 6.92 -9.79 2.68
C PRO A 161 5.92 -8.94 3.46
N SER A 162 4.83 -8.49 2.82
CA SER A 162 3.72 -7.77 3.46
C SER A 162 3.05 -8.59 4.54
N ARG A 163 2.75 -9.87 4.26
CA ARG A 163 2.16 -10.76 5.27
C ARG A 163 3.06 -10.86 6.49
N LYS A 164 4.35 -11.11 6.27
CA LYS A 164 5.36 -11.22 7.33
C LYS A 164 5.45 -9.93 8.15
N ALA A 165 5.48 -8.76 7.49
CA ALA A 165 5.62 -7.48 8.16
C ALA A 165 4.37 -7.07 8.95
N ILE A 166 3.17 -7.21 8.38
CA ILE A 166 1.91 -6.87 9.08
C ILE A 166 1.74 -7.70 10.34
N CYS A 167 2.05 -9.00 10.25
CA CYS A 167 1.86 -9.96 11.33
C CYS A 167 3.10 -10.12 12.23
N LEU A 168 4.13 -9.31 12.02
CA LEU A 168 5.32 -9.29 12.85
C LEU A 168 4.96 -8.83 14.26
N LYS A 169 5.27 -9.65 15.26
CA LYS A 169 5.15 -9.31 16.68
C LYS A 169 6.45 -8.72 17.21
N ASN A 170 6.34 -7.76 18.12
CA ASN A 170 7.45 -7.30 18.95
C ASN A 170 7.67 -8.27 20.12
N ASP A 171 8.67 -7.96 20.95
CA ASP A 171 9.08 -8.83 22.06
C ASP A 171 8.02 -8.92 23.19
N ASN A 172 7.05 -7.99 23.20
CA ASN A 172 5.89 -8.00 24.11
C ASN A 172 4.68 -8.73 23.50
N GLY A 173 4.79 -9.26 22.28
CA GLY A 173 3.70 -9.93 21.57
C GLY A 173 2.76 -9.02 20.78
N ASP A 174 2.94 -7.69 20.82
CA ASP A 174 2.11 -6.76 20.03
C ASP A 174 2.52 -6.75 18.56
N LEU A 175 1.55 -6.56 17.66
CA LEU A 175 1.82 -6.37 16.24
C LEU A 175 2.57 -5.04 15.99
N CYS A 176 3.73 -5.13 15.36
CA CYS A 176 4.56 -3.97 15.05
C CYS A 176 3.87 -3.00 14.08
N SER A 177 3.08 -3.52 13.14
CA SER A 177 2.26 -2.72 12.23
C SER A 177 1.30 -1.81 13.00
N ILE A 178 0.49 -2.37 13.91
CA ILE A 178 -0.45 -1.62 14.75
C ILE A 178 0.28 -0.58 15.62
N LYS A 179 1.37 -0.98 16.29
CA LYS A 179 2.13 -0.09 17.19
C LYS A 179 2.70 1.12 16.43
N PHE A 180 3.28 0.88 15.25
CA PHE A 180 3.82 1.94 14.42
C PHE A 180 2.70 2.84 13.86
N THR A 181 1.61 2.27 13.33
CA THR A 181 0.47 3.03 12.80
C THR A 181 -0.14 3.95 13.86
N LYS A 182 -0.35 3.46 15.10
CA LYS A 182 -0.85 4.29 16.22
C LYS A 182 0.02 5.53 16.46
N LYS A 183 1.34 5.33 16.51
CA LYS A 183 2.30 6.42 16.74
C LYS A 183 2.27 7.43 15.57
N PHE A 184 2.24 6.94 14.34
CA PHE A 184 2.22 7.79 13.15
C PHE A 184 0.91 8.57 13.02
N VAL A 185 -0.24 7.94 13.18
CA VAL A 185 -1.56 8.58 13.08
C VAL A 185 -1.74 9.64 14.17
N LYS A 186 -1.24 9.41 15.39
CA LYS A 186 -1.20 10.43 16.45
C LYS A 186 -0.40 11.67 16.04
N TRP A 187 0.76 11.48 15.42
CA TRP A 187 1.57 12.58 14.90
C TRP A 187 0.86 13.29 13.74
N MET A 188 0.31 12.53 12.79
CA MET A 188 -0.42 13.04 11.62
C MET A 188 -1.59 13.93 12.08
N LYS A 189 -2.44 13.43 12.98
CA LYS A 189 -3.56 14.17 13.57
C LYS A 189 -3.12 15.52 14.17
N LYS A 190 -1.97 15.56 14.84
CA LYS A 190 -1.41 16.79 15.41
C LYS A 190 -0.96 17.78 14.32
N VAL A 191 -0.18 17.32 13.34
CA VAL A 191 0.44 18.23 12.35
C VAL A 191 -0.54 18.71 11.28
N THR A 192 -1.56 17.91 10.96
CA THR A 192 -2.60 18.28 10.01
C THR A 192 -3.70 19.12 10.65
N LYS A 193 -3.76 19.16 11.99
CA LYS A 193 -4.89 19.66 12.80
C LYS A 193 -6.17 18.85 12.57
N SER A 194 -6.05 17.52 12.55
CA SER A 194 -7.15 16.57 12.30
C SER A 194 -7.88 16.81 10.98
N ASP A 195 -7.17 17.27 9.95
CA ASP A 195 -7.71 17.42 8.59
C ASP A 195 -8.20 16.05 8.09
N PRO A 196 -9.51 15.83 7.87
CA PRO A 196 -10.05 14.53 7.49
C PRO A 196 -9.60 14.09 6.09
N ASP A 197 -9.12 15.02 5.27
CA ASP A 197 -8.72 14.78 3.88
C ASP A 197 -7.19 14.62 3.75
N ALA A 198 -6.48 14.59 4.88
CA ALA A 198 -5.04 14.39 4.87
C ALA A 198 -4.68 12.96 4.46
N ILE A 199 -3.78 12.86 3.49
CA ILE A 199 -3.26 11.60 2.96
C ILE A 199 -1.75 11.53 3.11
N VAL A 200 -1.19 10.36 2.87
CA VAL A 200 0.27 10.13 2.84
C VAL A 200 0.70 9.91 1.40
N SER A 201 1.80 10.51 0.98
CA SER A 201 2.38 10.25 -0.34
C SER A 201 2.84 8.79 -0.46
N HIS A 202 2.80 8.21 -1.66
CA HIS A 202 3.14 6.81 -1.91
C HIS A 202 4.57 6.45 -1.52
N ASP A 203 5.46 7.43 -1.59
CA ASP A 203 6.87 7.32 -1.21
C ASP A 203 7.17 7.64 0.26
N TYR A 204 6.12 7.88 1.08
CA TYR A 204 6.22 8.21 2.50
C TYR A 204 7.05 9.46 2.85
N GLN A 205 7.28 10.36 1.89
CA GLN A 205 8.01 11.59 2.18
C GLN A 205 7.13 12.66 2.84
N PHE A 206 5.83 12.67 2.50
CA PHE A 206 4.92 13.75 2.89
C PHE A 206 3.58 13.24 3.40
N VAL A 207 3.03 13.97 4.38
CA VAL A 207 1.58 14.05 4.59
C VAL A 207 1.07 15.23 3.78
N ILE A 208 0.05 15.02 2.97
CA ILE A 208 -0.56 16.04 2.11
C ILE A 208 -1.96 16.33 2.67
N LYS A 209 -2.18 17.58 3.08
CA LYS A 209 -3.49 18.07 3.55
C LYS A 209 -4.51 18.14 2.42
N GLY A 210 -5.81 18.22 2.75
CA GLY A 210 -6.88 18.38 1.75
C GLY A 210 -6.71 19.62 0.86
N ASN A 211 -6.11 20.68 1.41
CA ASN A 211 -5.75 21.89 0.66
C ASN A 211 -4.45 21.78 -0.17
N GLY A 212 -3.87 20.58 -0.29
CA GLY A 212 -2.65 20.31 -1.05
C GLY A 212 -1.34 20.65 -0.33
N LYS A 213 -1.37 21.25 0.87
CA LYS A 213 -0.15 21.57 1.62
C LYS A 213 0.59 20.28 2.02
N LYS A 214 1.86 20.17 1.62
CA LYS A 214 2.74 19.07 2.00
C LYS A 214 3.44 19.35 3.34
N ILE A 215 3.49 18.34 4.21
CA ILE A 215 4.20 18.33 5.49
C ILE A 215 5.18 17.16 5.44
N ARG A 216 6.48 17.44 5.57
CA ARG A 216 7.52 16.40 5.52
C ARG A 216 7.41 15.47 6.74
N ILE A 217 7.47 14.17 6.47
CA ILE A 217 7.48 13.15 7.52
C ILE A 217 8.87 13.12 8.19
N PRO A 218 8.95 13.20 9.54
CA PRO A 218 10.22 13.17 10.25
C PRO A 218 10.97 11.86 10.02
N LYS A 219 12.29 11.96 9.75
CA LYS A 219 13.17 10.80 9.62
C LYS A 219 13.21 9.92 10.87
N SER A 220 12.86 10.47 12.04
CA SER A 220 12.77 9.71 13.29
C SER A 220 11.76 8.56 13.23
N PHE A 221 10.78 8.58 12.33
CA PHE A 221 9.90 7.41 12.09
C PHE A 221 10.68 6.23 11.51
N GLN A 222 11.72 6.48 10.71
CA GLN A 222 12.61 5.44 10.19
C GLN A 222 13.53 4.83 11.25
N CYS A 223 13.69 5.50 12.39
CA CYS A 223 14.42 4.99 13.55
C CYS A 223 13.54 4.17 14.50
N ASP A 224 12.23 4.06 14.24
CA ASP A 224 11.35 3.26 15.10
C ASP A 224 11.72 1.77 15.03
N PRO A 225 11.87 1.06 16.17
CA PRO A 225 12.26 -0.35 16.15
C PRO A 225 11.30 -1.25 15.37
N CYS A 226 9.99 -1.00 15.47
CA CYS A 226 9.00 -1.78 14.73
C CYS A 226 9.08 -1.49 13.24
N TRP A 227 9.30 -0.23 12.87
CA TRP A 227 9.55 0.13 11.49
C TRP A 227 10.78 -0.57 10.92
N ARG A 228 11.92 -0.51 11.62
CA ARG A 228 13.16 -1.13 11.15
C ARG A 228 13.02 -2.64 10.96
N LYS A 229 12.38 -3.33 11.90
CA LYS A 229 12.11 -4.78 11.77
C LYS A 229 11.21 -5.07 10.56
N MET A 230 10.16 -4.27 10.33
CA MET A 230 9.30 -4.42 9.15
C MET A 230 10.04 -4.10 7.85
N ALA A 231 10.76 -2.99 7.78
CA ALA A 231 11.52 -2.56 6.60
C ALA A 231 12.56 -3.59 6.19
N LYS A 232 13.26 -4.20 7.15
CA LYS A 232 14.24 -5.26 6.89
C LYS A 232 13.65 -6.44 6.10
N ILE A 233 12.39 -6.84 6.40
CA ILE A 233 11.72 -7.92 5.66
C ILE A 233 11.61 -7.61 4.17
N PHE A 234 11.34 -6.35 3.81
CA PHE A 234 11.22 -5.94 2.41
C PHE A 234 12.57 -5.74 1.75
N ILE A 235 13.56 -5.17 2.46
CA ILE A 235 14.94 -5.04 1.97
C ILE A 235 15.49 -6.41 1.59
N ASP A 236 15.46 -7.35 2.54
CA ASP A 236 15.94 -8.72 2.33
C ASP A 236 15.18 -9.43 1.18
N TYR A 237 13.89 -9.10 0.99
CA TYR A 237 13.08 -9.65 -0.10
C TYR A 237 13.47 -9.08 -1.47
N ILE A 238 13.57 -7.75 -1.58
CA ILE A 238 13.86 -7.05 -2.84
C ILE A 238 15.27 -7.38 -3.33
N GLU A 239 16.24 -7.50 -2.43
CA GLU A 239 17.61 -7.94 -2.76
C GLU A 239 17.63 -9.31 -3.44
N LYS A 240 16.75 -10.22 -3.01
CA LYS A 240 16.66 -11.59 -3.52
C LYS A 240 15.75 -11.73 -4.73
N HIS A 241 14.67 -10.96 -4.79
CA HIS A 241 13.61 -11.06 -5.79
C HIS A 241 13.48 -9.74 -6.53
N LYS A 242 14.44 -9.44 -7.41
CA LYS A 242 14.43 -8.19 -8.18
C LYS A 242 13.30 -8.15 -9.22
N LEU A 243 12.73 -6.97 -9.43
CA LEU A 243 11.84 -6.71 -10.56
C LEU A 243 12.68 -6.43 -11.82
N LYS A 244 12.05 -6.26 -12.97
CA LYS A 244 12.75 -5.72 -14.14
C LYS A 244 13.32 -4.34 -13.82
N LYS A 245 14.59 -4.10 -14.19
CA LYS A 245 15.30 -2.83 -13.94
C LYS A 245 14.50 -1.59 -14.36
N SER A 246 13.84 -1.63 -15.52
CA SER A 246 13.01 -0.50 -15.99
C SER A 246 11.83 -0.17 -15.06
N ILE A 247 11.28 -1.19 -14.39
CA ILE A 247 10.20 -1.02 -13.42
C ILE A 247 10.78 -0.53 -12.10
N GLU A 248 11.91 -1.09 -11.67
CA GLU A 248 12.65 -0.62 -10.49
C GLU A 248 13.01 0.85 -10.61
N ASP A 249 13.57 1.29 -11.74
CA ASP A 249 13.93 2.68 -11.99
C ASP A 249 12.71 3.62 -11.92
N ASN A 250 11.54 3.15 -12.35
CA ASN A 250 10.30 3.93 -12.30
C ASN A 250 9.66 3.96 -10.90
N LEU A 251 9.86 2.93 -10.09
CA LEU A 251 9.33 2.85 -8.72
C LEU A 251 10.25 3.51 -7.69
N TRP A 252 11.56 3.26 -7.80
CA TRP A 252 12.57 3.55 -6.78
C TRP A 252 13.53 4.67 -7.19
N GLY A 253 13.58 5.02 -8.48
CA GLY A 253 14.64 5.84 -9.06
C GLY A 253 15.88 5.01 -9.41
N SER A 254 16.80 5.60 -10.19
CA SER A 254 18.02 4.91 -10.65
C SER A 254 19.01 4.63 -9.51
N GLU A 255 19.68 3.47 -9.56
CA GLU A 255 20.67 2.90 -8.59
C GLU A 255 21.82 3.82 -8.08
N HIS A 256 21.97 5.07 -8.54
CA HIS A 256 23.12 5.92 -8.20
C HIS A 256 23.11 6.58 -6.81
N HIS A 257 22.40 6.01 -5.82
CA HIS A 257 22.33 6.51 -4.44
C HIS A 257 22.54 5.41 -3.39
N HIS A 258 23.44 4.46 -3.66
CA HIS A 258 23.60 3.22 -2.87
C HIS A 258 24.69 3.20 -1.79
N ASP A 259 25.57 4.20 -1.69
CA ASP A 259 26.63 4.21 -0.66
C ASP A 259 26.24 5.01 0.60
N ASP A 260 26.66 4.52 1.77
CA ASP A 260 26.53 5.08 3.15
C ASP A 260 25.38 4.64 4.08
N LEU A 261 25.53 3.47 4.74
CA LEU A 261 24.94 3.28 6.08
C LEU A 261 26.07 3.13 7.10
N PRO A 262 26.04 3.82 8.25
CA PRO A 262 26.85 3.45 9.40
C PRO A 262 26.29 2.16 10.02
N HIS A 263 27.20 1.28 10.42
CA HIS A 263 26.96 0.09 11.24
C HIS A 263 26.21 0.39 12.53
#